data_AF-A0A0F8A158-F1
#
_entry.id   AF-A0A0F8A158-F1
#
_cell.length_a   1.000
_cell.length_b   1.000
_cell.length_c   1.000
_cell.angle_alpha   90.00
_cell.angle_beta   90.00
_cell.angle_gamma   90.00
#
_symmetry.space_group_name_H-M   'P 1'
#
loop_
_entity.id
_entity.type
_entity.pdbx_description
1 polymer ?
#
loop_
_entity_poly.entity_id
_entity_poly.type
_entity_poly.pdbx_seq_one_letter_code
_entity_poly.pdbx_strand_id
1 'polypeptide(L)'
;MSTAQASAKPPATTAAPRFEWDFDVPDTPFWSGMEFSVARNVLSCFRPEELEQMAFDGALSVPDRLEYLLSQVQGKFAAREAEVMPEPLYAADFEAWRELLLAIATCQKFLNRPLDEEQTVAEALEKTQGRTRLAWLGMMADIALRNGNYAASEAAAQEVLPVWRTHEKLGPDSPQALSMTRVKIC
;
A
#
# COMPACT_ATOMS: atom_id res chain seq x y z
N MET A 1 22.69 -26.15 51.62
CA MET A 1 21.74 -26.70 50.62
C MET A 1 20.56 -25.75 50.53
N SER A 2 20.47 -24.97 49.46
CA SER A 2 19.28 -24.20 49.12
C SER A 2 19.21 -24.15 47.59
N THR A 3 18.30 -24.94 47.05
CA THR A 3 18.00 -25.06 45.62
C THR A 3 17.21 -23.84 45.18
N ALA A 4 17.79 -23.05 44.28
CA ALA A 4 17.07 -22.02 43.54
C ALA A 4 16.10 -22.70 42.55
N GLN A 5 14.80 -22.49 42.78
CA GLN A 5 13.73 -22.91 41.89
C GLN A 5 13.82 -22.10 40.59
N ALA A 6 13.96 -22.80 39.46
CA ALA A 6 13.79 -22.23 38.13
C ALA A 6 12.32 -21.81 37.95
N SER A 7 12.09 -20.52 37.73
CA SER A 7 10.78 -20.02 37.28
C SER A 7 10.50 -20.54 35.88
N ALA A 8 9.57 -21.48 35.77
CA ALA A 8 9.05 -21.96 34.51
C ALA A 8 8.35 -20.81 33.74
N LYS A 9 8.75 -20.64 32.48
CA LYS A 9 8.09 -19.76 31.51
C LYS A 9 6.65 -20.26 31.30
N PRO A 10 5.62 -19.39 31.34
CA PRO A 10 4.25 -19.81 31.12
C PRO A 10 4.07 -20.38 29.70
N PRO A 11 3.16 -21.35 29.52
CA PRO A 11 2.93 -22.01 28.24
C PRO A 11 2.41 -21.01 27.20
N ALA A 12 2.81 -21.26 25.95
CA ALA A 12 2.52 -20.41 24.79
C ALA A 12 1.02 -20.10 24.69
N THR A 13 0.75 -18.80 24.61
CA THR A 13 -0.56 -18.20 24.38
C THR A 13 -1.23 -18.83 23.17
N THR A 14 -2.49 -19.25 23.36
CA THR A 14 -3.42 -19.64 22.30
C THR A 14 -3.35 -18.63 21.15
N ALA A 15 -3.08 -19.08 19.93
CA ALA A 15 -2.98 -18.20 18.76
C ALA A 15 -4.24 -17.34 18.65
N ALA A 16 -4.07 -16.02 18.59
CA ALA A 16 -5.18 -15.08 18.44
C ALA A 16 -5.96 -15.39 17.14
N PRO A 17 -7.29 -15.15 17.11
CA PRO A 17 -8.06 -15.35 15.89
C PRO A 17 -7.50 -14.48 14.77
N ARG A 18 -7.19 -15.10 13.63
CA ARG A 18 -6.75 -14.41 12.42
C ARG A 18 -7.94 -13.68 11.79
N PHE A 19 -7.76 -12.40 11.52
CA PHE A 19 -8.71 -11.61 10.75
C PHE A 19 -8.35 -11.62 9.27
N GLU A 20 -9.31 -11.36 8.39
CA GLU A 20 -9.09 -11.31 6.92
C GLU A 20 -8.10 -10.20 6.50
N TRP A 21 -7.78 -9.27 7.40
CA TRP A 21 -6.79 -8.21 7.21
C TRP A 21 -5.43 -8.50 7.85
N ASP A 22 -5.25 -9.67 8.48
CA ASP A 22 -3.96 -10.08 9.03
C ASP A 22 -3.04 -10.57 7.90
N PHE A 23 -2.34 -9.62 7.28
CA PHE A 23 -1.27 -9.89 6.34
C PHE A 23 0.02 -10.17 7.13
N ASP A 24 0.44 -11.43 7.15
CA ASP A 24 1.72 -11.82 7.74
C ASP A 24 2.84 -11.33 6.82
N VAL A 25 3.40 -10.17 7.15
CA VAL A 25 4.70 -9.78 6.58
C VAL A 25 5.72 -10.79 7.12
N PRO A 26 6.44 -11.53 6.26
CA PRO A 26 7.36 -12.54 6.74
C PRO A 26 8.45 -11.92 7.63
N ASP A 27 8.67 -12.49 8.81
CA ASP A 27 9.74 -12.06 9.72
C ASP A 27 11.09 -12.59 9.23
N THR A 28 11.58 -12.02 8.13
CA THR A 28 12.87 -12.37 7.53
C THR A 28 13.74 -11.13 7.34
N PRO A 29 15.08 -11.29 7.22
CA PRO A 29 15.97 -10.16 6.99
C PRO A 29 15.58 -9.30 5.78
N PHE A 30 14.98 -9.88 4.74
CA PHE A 30 14.51 -9.15 3.56
C PHE A 30 13.39 -8.16 3.85
N TRP A 31 12.47 -8.45 4.77
CA TRP A 31 11.36 -7.53 5.09
C TRP A 31 11.70 -6.58 6.24
N SER A 32 12.79 -6.85 6.95
CA SER A 32 13.25 -6.02 8.07
C SER A 32 13.61 -4.60 7.63
N GLY A 33 13.04 -3.60 8.34
CA GLY A 33 13.23 -2.18 8.08
C GLY A 33 12.42 -1.63 6.91
N MET A 34 11.55 -2.45 6.30
CA MET A 34 10.62 -2.01 5.27
C MET A 34 9.31 -1.53 5.90
N GLU A 35 8.70 -0.53 5.27
CA GLU A 35 7.41 0.00 5.69
C GLU A 35 6.29 -1.03 5.47
N PHE A 36 5.46 -1.23 6.49
CA PHE A 36 4.42 -2.26 6.49
C PHE A 36 3.51 -2.16 5.26
N SER A 37 3.16 -0.94 4.85
CA SER A 37 2.32 -0.70 3.67
C SER A 37 2.96 -1.21 2.37
N VAL A 38 4.29 -1.12 2.24
CA VAL A 38 4.99 -1.67 1.07
C VAL A 38 4.82 -3.18 1.06
N ALA A 39 5.22 -3.84 2.14
CA ALA A 39 5.18 -5.29 2.23
C ALA A 39 3.75 -5.83 2.01
N ARG A 40 2.76 -5.25 2.71
CA ARG A 40 1.36 -5.64 2.58
C ARG A 40 0.83 -5.48 1.15
N ASN A 41 1.08 -4.34 0.49
CA ASN A 41 0.56 -4.08 -0.85
C ASN A 41 1.26 -4.94 -1.91
N VAL A 42 2.56 -5.19 -1.76
CA VAL A 42 3.29 -6.09 -2.66
C VAL A 42 2.81 -7.52 -2.48
N LEU A 43 2.76 -8.04 -1.25
CA LEU A 43 2.36 -9.41 -0.96
C LEU A 43 0.93 -9.70 -1.44
N SER A 44 0.00 -8.74 -1.36
CA SER A 44 -1.36 -8.94 -1.87
C SER A 44 -1.42 -9.15 -3.39
N CYS A 45 -0.40 -8.71 -4.13
CA CYS A 45 -0.35 -8.89 -5.58
C CYS A 45 0.06 -10.30 -6.01
N PHE A 46 0.59 -11.14 -5.11
CA PHE A 46 1.16 -12.45 -5.46
C PHE A 46 0.48 -13.58 -4.70
N ARG A 47 0.30 -14.70 -5.40
CA ARG A 47 -0.09 -15.95 -4.77
C ARG A 47 1.09 -16.55 -4.01
N PRO A 48 0.85 -17.39 -2.99
CA PRO A 48 1.92 -18.04 -2.23
C PRO A 48 2.95 -18.75 -3.13
N GLU A 49 2.50 -19.43 -4.18
CA GLU A 49 3.38 -20.19 -5.08
C GLU A 49 4.29 -19.29 -5.93
N GLU A 50 3.86 -18.06 -6.20
CA GLU A 50 4.67 -17.06 -6.90
C GLU A 50 5.71 -16.47 -5.95
N LEU A 51 5.33 -16.20 -4.69
CA LEU A 51 6.23 -15.70 -3.65
C LEU A 51 7.35 -16.70 -3.33
N GLU A 52 7.06 -18.01 -3.35
CA GLU A 52 8.07 -19.05 -3.16
C GLU A 52 9.14 -19.08 -4.26
N GLN A 53 8.83 -18.57 -5.46
CA GLN A 53 9.76 -18.51 -6.59
C GLN A 53 10.61 -17.23 -6.59
N MET A 54 10.27 -16.26 -5.73
CA MET A 54 10.99 -14.98 -5.63
C MET A 54 12.27 -15.12 -4.81
N ALA A 55 13.30 -14.40 -5.21
CA ALA A 55 14.59 -14.38 -4.53
C ALA A 55 14.66 -13.19 -3.55
N PHE A 56 14.34 -13.44 -2.30
CA PHE A 56 14.39 -12.44 -1.23
C PHE A 56 15.78 -12.35 -0.59
N ASP A 57 16.68 -11.58 -1.20
CA ASP A 57 18.03 -11.35 -0.65
C ASP A 57 18.03 -10.29 0.47
N GLY A 58 18.12 -10.75 1.71
CA GLY A 58 18.17 -9.89 2.89
C GLY A 58 19.50 -9.16 3.12
N ALA A 59 20.54 -9.42 2.33
CA ALA A 59 21.80 -8.66 2.40
C ALA A 59 21.72 -7.33 1.65
N LEU A 60 20.69 -7.14 0.81
CA LEU A 60 20.48 -5.91 0.04
C LEU A 60 20.08 -4.73 0.93
N SER A 61 20.40 -3.52 0.48
CA SER A 61 19.95 -2.29 1.13
C SER A 61 18.42 -2.15 1.03
N VAL A 62 17.79 -1.32 1.89
CA VAL A 62 16.34 -1.05 1.77
C VAL A 62 15.97 -0.55 0.37
N PRO A 63 16.67 0.44 -0.23
CA PRO A 63 16.37 0.88 -1.59
C PRO A 63 16.48 -0.25 -2.62
N ASP A 64 17.54 -1.08 -2.59
CA ASP A 64 17.70 -2.15 -3.57
C ASP A 64 16.60 -3.22 -3.45
N ARG A 65 16.16 -3.51 -2.22
CA ARG A 65 15.00 -4.39 -1.99
C ARG A 65 13.72 -3.78 -2.54
N LEU A 66 13.52 -2.47 -2.38
CA LEU A 66 12.36 -1.76 -2.95
C LEU A 66 12.39 -1.75 -4.48
N GLU A 67 13.55 -1.54 -5.11
CA GLU A 67 13.73 -1.66 -6.56
C GLU A 67 13.39 -3.06 -7.05
N TYR A 68 13.89 -4.08 -6.33
CA TYR A 68 13.56 -5.47 -6.62
C TYR A 68 12.04 -5.68 -6.59
N LEU A 69 11.36 -5.31 -5.49
CA LEU A 69 9.90 -5.47 -5.39
C LEU A 69 9.15 -4.70 -6.48
N LEU A 70 9.55 -3.46 -6.77
CA LEU A 70 8.96 -2.67 -7.85
C LEU A 70 9.08 -3.38 -9.19
N SER A 71 10.26 -3.93 -9.51
CA SER A 71 10.48 -4.68 -10.75
C SER A 71 9.59 -5.92 -10.86
N GLN A 72 9.35 -6.62 -9.75
CA GLN A 72 8.51 -7.82 -9.71
C GLN A 72 7.04 -7.46 -9.93
N VAL A 73 6.55 -6.41 -9.28
CA VAL A 73 5.16 -5.94 -9.45
C VAL A 73 4.94 -5.40 -10.87
N GLN A 74 5.88 -4.62 -11.41
CA GLN A 74 5.80 -4.13 -12.79
C GLN A 74 5.83 -5.27 -13.82
N GLY A 75 6.70 -6.27 -13.61
CA GLY A 75 6.74 -7.47 -14.44
C GLY A 75 5.41 -8.23 -14.42
N LYS A 76 4.81 -8.37 -13.23
CA LYS A 76 3.48 -8.99 -13.09
C LYS A 76 2.37 -8.18 -13.76
N PHE A 77 2.39 -6.86 -13.61
CA PHE A 77 1.45 -5.97 -14.29
C PHE A 77 1.51 -6.15 -15.81
N ALA A 78 2.70 -6.13 -16.39
CA ALA A 78 2.89 -6.35 -17.83
C ALA A 78 2.42 -7.75 -18.28
N ALA A 79 2.69 -8.79 -17.49
CA ALA A 79 2.22 -10.15 -17.80
C ALA A 79 0.69 -10.24 -17.77
N ARG A 80 0.04 -9.64 -16.76
CA ARG A 80 -1.42 -9.64 -16.64
C ARG A 80 -2.10 -8.83 -17.74
N GLU A 81 -1.56 -7.67 -18.11
CA GLU A 81 -2.03 -6.90 -19.28
C GLU A 81 -1.95 -7.75 -20.56
N ALA A 82 -0.85 -8.48 -20.79
CA ALA A 82 -0.70 -9.34 -21.96
C ALA A 82 -1.69 -10.53 -21.98
N GLU A 83 -2.04 -11.09 -20.83
CA GLU A 83 -2.97 -12.22 -20.70
C GLU A 83 -4.41 -11.87 -21.06
N VAL A 84 -4.83 -10.63 -20.79
CA VAL A 84 -6.22 -10.19 -21.00
C VAL A 84 -6.45 -9.49 -22.34
N MET A 85 -5.39 -9.33 -23.14
CA MET A 85 -5.48 -8.77 -24.49
C MET A 85 -6.58 -9.46 -25.31
N PRO A 86 -7.39 -8.70 -26.08
CA PRO A 86 -7.21 -7.29 -26.45
C PRO A 86 -7.81 -6.25 -25.49
N GLU A 87 -8.46 -6.68 -24.41
CA GLU A 87 -9.05 -5.76 -23.43
C GLU A 87 -7.99 -5.35 -22.39
N PRO A 88 -7.88 -4.07 -21.99
CA PRO A 88 -6.93 -3.67 -20.95
C PRO A 88 -7.31 -4.23 -19.58
N LEU A 89 -6.31 -4.45 -18.72
CA LEU A 89 -6.53 -5.09 -17.41
C LEU A 89 -7.52 -4.33 -16.53
N TYR A 90 -7.53 -2.99 -16.59
CA TYR A 90 -8.50 -2.20 -15.80
C TYR A 90 -9.97 -2.51 -16.14
N ALA A 91 -10.24 -3.00 -17.36
CA ALA A 91 -11.58 -3.36 -17.79
C ALA A 91 -11.88 -4.85 -17.54
N ALA A 92 -10.91 -5.73 -17.80
CA ALA A 92 -11.05 -7.17 -17.60
C ALA A 92 -11.03 -7.60 -16.12
N ASP A 93 -10.17 -7.00 -15.30
CA ASP A 93 -9.95 -7.32 -13.89
C ASP A 93 -9.51 -6.07 -13.11
N PHE A 94 -10.48 -5.19 -12.85
CA PHE A 94 -10.27 -3.91 -12.18
C PHE A 94 -9.62 -4.04 -10.80
N GLU A 95 -9.91 -5.11 -10.06
CA GLU A 95 -9.37 -5.31 -8.72
C GLU A 95 -7.87 -5.64 -8.78
N ALA A 96 -7.46 -6.59 -9.62
CA ALA A 96 -6.05 -6.90 -9.81
C ALA A 96 -5.26 -5.70 -10.35
N TRP A 97 -5.82 -4.97 -11.32
CA TRP A 97 -5.22 -3.74 -11.83
C TRP A 97 -5.00 -2.70 -10.70
N ARG A 98 -6.03 -2.46 -9.88
CA ARG A 98 -5.97 -1.51 -8.76
C ARG A 98 -4.92 -1.91 -7.72
N GLU A 99 -4.85 -3.18 -7.35
CA GLU A 99 -3.88 -3.69 -6.37
C GLU A 99 -2.44 -3.54 -6.87
N LEU A 100 -2.19 -3.88 -8.13
CA LEU A 100 -0.88 -3.73 -8.77
C LEU A 100 -0.44 -2.27 -8.83
N LEU A 101 -1.30 -1.35 -9.28
CA LEU A 101 -0.96 0.08 -9.29
C LEU A 101 -0.72 0.62 -7.88
N LEU A 102 -1.47 0.15 -6.87
CA LEU A 102 -1.27 0.57 -5.49
C LEU A 102 0.10 0.12 -4.97
N ALA A 103 0.51 -1.11 -5.27
CA ALA A 103 1.83 -1.62 -4.92
C ALA A 103 2.96 -0.86 -5.64
N ILE A 104 2.80 -0.56 -6.93
CA ILE A 104 3.75 0.24 -7.72
C ILE A 104 3.92 1.64 -7.11
N ALA A 105 2.82 2.37 -6.91
CA ALA A 105 2.84 3.71 -6.34
C ALA A 105 3.45 3.73 -4.92
N THR A 106 3.13 2.72 -4.11
CA THR A 106 3.72 2.59 -2.76
C THR A 106 5.23 2.39 -2.83
N CYS A 107 5.74 1.55 -3.74
CA CYS A 107 7.18 1.37 -3.91
C CYS A 107 7.85 2.66 -4.41
N GLN A 108 7.27 3.35 -5.40
CA GLN A 108 7.78 4.61 -5.93
C GLN A 108 7.86 5.70 -4.85
N LYS A 109 6.86 5.78 -3.96
CA LYS A 109 6.86 6.67 -2.79
C LYS A 109 8.09 6.45 -1.91
N PHE A 110 8.33 5.20 -1.50
CA PHE A 110 9.43 4.87 -0.60
C PHE A 110 10.81 4.82 -1.26
N LEU A 111 10.85 4.76 -2.60
CA LEU A 111 12.04 5.04 -3.42
C LEU A 111 12.27 6.54 -3.65
N ASN A 112 11.40 7.41 -3.13
CA ASN A 112 11.45 8.85 -3.33
C ASN A 112 11.45 9.24 -4.82
N ARG A 113 10.56 8.62 -5.61
CA ARG A 113 10.34 8.89 -7.04
C ARG A 113 8.99 9.58 -7.26
N PRO A 114 8.85 10.86 -6.88
CA PRO A 114 7.55 11.54 -6.84
C PRO A 114 6.89 11.69 -8.22
N LEU A 115 7.68 11.84 -9.30
CA LEU A 115 7.13 11.96 -10.65
C LEU A 115 6.51 10.64 -11.15
N ASP A 116 7.19 9.52 -10.91
CA ASP A 116 6.69 8.19 -11.28
C ASP A 116 5.44 7.82 -10.46
N GLU A 117 5.45 8.16 -9.17
CA GLU A 117 4.32 8.00 -8.26
C GLU A 117 3.11 8.82 -8.74
N GLU A 118 3.32 10.11 -9.06
CA GLU A 118 2.27 11.00 -9.57
C GLU A 118 1.66 10.48 -10.87
N GLN A 119 2.48 10.04 -11.83
CA GLN A 119 2.00 9.47 -13.08
C GLN A 119 1.15 8.21 -12.87
N THR A 120 1.61 7.32 -11.99
CA THR A 120 0.91 6.08 -11.67
C THR A 120 -0.46 6.37 -11.04
N VAL A 121 -0.52 7.32 -10.09
CA VAL A 121 -1.77 7.72 -9.43
C VAL A 121 -2.68 8.49 -10.40
N ALA A 122 -2.13 9.29 -11.30
CA ALA A 122 -2.90 10.01 -12.33
C ALA A 122 -3.60 9.04 -13.30
N GLU A 123 -2.89 7.99 -13.76
CA GLU A 123 -3.50 6.92 -14.56
C GLU A 123 -4.63 6.23 -13.79
N ALA A 124 -4.38 5.90 -12.51
CA ALA A 124 -5.39 5.28 -11.67
C ALA A 124 -6.65 6.15 -11.52
N LEU A 125 -6.46 7.46 -11.36
CA LEU A 125 -7.55 8.44 -11.29
C LEU A 125 -8.32 8.54 -12.62
N GLU A 126 -7.68 8.46 -13.77
CA GLU A 126 -8.37 8.55 -15.05
C GLU A 126 -9.39 7.40 -15.23
N LYS A 127 -9.02 6.20 -14.76
CA LYS A 127 -9.83 4.99 -14.95
C LYS A 127 -10.77 4.66 -13.78
N THR A 128 -10.65 5.38 -12.66
CA THR A 128 -11.44 5.09 -11.45
C THR A 128 -12.54 6.12 -11.17
N GLN A 129 -13.74 5.62 -10.88
CA GLN A 129 -14.91 6.43 -10.48
C GLN A 129 -15.48 6.01 -9.13
N GLY A 130 -16.38 6.82 -8.58
CA GLY A 130 -17.11 6.49 -7.34
C GLY A 130 -16.21 6.44 -6.10
N ARG A 131 -16.50 5.53 -5.16
CA ARG A 131 -15.82 5.48 -3.85
C ARG A 131 -14.36 5.07 -3.94
N THR A 132 -13.99 4.22 -4.90
CA THR A 132 -12.60 3.79 -5.11
C THR A 132 -11.70 4.93 -5.56
N ARG A 133 -12.27 5.97 -6.20
CA ARG A 133 -11.55 7.19 -6.62
C ARG A 133 -11.01 7.98 -5.41
N LEU A 134 -11.70 7.94 -4.27
CA LEU A 134 -11.35 8.72 -3.08
C LEU A 134 -9.98 8.37 -2.52
N ALA A 135 -9.60 7.09 -2.57
CA ALA A 135 -8.28 6.64 -2.12
C ALA A 135 -7.17 7.25 -2.99
N TRP A 136 -7.34 7.22 -4.32
CA TRP A 136 -6.39 7.79 -5.27
C TRP A 136 -6.29 9.32 -5.17
N LEU A 137 -7.42 10.01 -4.92
CA LEU A 137 -7.40 11.46 -4.66
C LEU A 137 -6.65 11.79 -3.37
N GLY A 138 -6.83 10.97 -2.33
CA GLY A 138 -6.05 11.09 -1.09
C GLY A 138 -4.54 10.91 -1.30
N MET A 139 -4.15 9.96 -2.15
CA MET A 139 -2.75 9.76 -2.55
C MET A 139 -2.22 10.97 -3.34
N MET A 140 -2.99 11.50 -4.28
CA MET A 140 -2.60 12.70 -5.04
C MET A 140 -2.43 13.93 -4.12
N ALA A 141 -3.30 14.09 -3.13
CA ALA A 141 -3.17 15.15 -2.13
C ALA A 141 -1.87 14.99 -1.31
N ASP A 142 -1.53 13.77 -0.89
CA ASP A 142 -0.28 13.46 -0.17
C ASP A 142 0.97 13.74 -1.02
N ILE A 143 0.96 13.34 -2.31
CA ILE A 143 2.04 13.64 -3.26
C ILE A 143 2.24 15.14 -3.39
N ALA A 144 1.16 15.89 -3.65
CA ALA A 144 1.21 17.34 -3.78
C ALA A 144 1.74 18.02 -2.51
N LEU A 145 1.33 17.54 -1.32
CA LEU A 145 1.81 18.04 -0.04
C LEU A 145 3.32 17.81 0.13
N ARG A 146 3.80 16.58 -0.15
CA ARG A 146 5.24 16.23 -0.06
C ARG A 146 6.10 17.03 -1.03
N ASN A 147 5.57 17.38 -2.18
CA ASN A 147 6.24 18.18 -3.20
C ASN A 147 6.15 19.70 -2.94
N GLY A 148 5.52 20.14 -1.84
CA GLY A 148 5.35 21.55 -1.50
C GLY A 148 4.28 22.29 -2.34
N ASN A 149 3.45 21.57 -3.10
CA ASN A 149 2.34 22.13 -3.85
C ASN A 149 1.06 22.13 -3.00
N TYR A 150 1.03 23.02 -2.01
CA TYR A 150 -0.08 23.12 -1.05
C TYR A 150 -1.42 23.42 -1.71
N ALA A 151 -1.44 24.25 -2.77
CA ALA A 151 -2.67 24.58 -3.48
C ALA A 151 -3.31 23.35 -4.16
N ALA A 152 -2.51 22.52 -4.84
CA ALA A 152 -3.02 21.28 -5.43
C ALA A 152 -3.45 20.26 -4.37
N SER A 153 -2.70 20.19 -3.27
CA SER A 153 -3.04 19.32 -2.13
C SER A 153 -4.38 19.71 -1.50
N GLU A 154 -4.61 21.02 -1.29
CA GLU A 154 -5.87 21.52 -0.75
C GLU A 154 -7.03 21.26 -1.72
N ALA A 155 -6.84 21.51 -3.02
CA ALA A 155 -7.87 21.27 -4.02
C ALA A 155 -8.31 19.79 -4.04
N ALA A 156 -7.35 18.86 -3.99
CA ALA A 156 -7.65 17.43 -3.89
C ALA A 156 -8.36 17.09 -2.56
N ALA A 157 -7.90 17.64 -1.43
CA ALA A 157 -8.56 17.41 -0.14
C ALA A 157 -10.00 17.95 -0.10
N GLN A 158 -10.29 19.06 -0.80
CA GLN A 158 -11.63 19.64 -0.89
C GLN A 158 -12.62 18.72 -1.62
N GLU A 159 -12.18 17.95 -2.61
CA GLU A 159 -13.03 16.99 -3.31
C GLU A 159 -13.39 15.79 -2.41
N VAL A 160 -12.43 15.33 -1.60
CA VAL A 160 -12.56 14.09 -0.82
C VAL A 160 -13.25 14.32 0.54
N LEU A 161 -12.96 15.46 1.19
CA LEU A 161 -13.38 15.74 2.56
C LEU A 161 -14.90 15.67 2.81
N PRO A 162 -15.78 16.20 1.92
CA PRO A 162 -17.23 16.06 2.10
C PRO A 162 -17.66 14.60 2.19
N VAL A 163 -17.08 13.74 1.35
CA VAL A 163 -17.44 12.33 1.27
C VAL A 163 -17.04 11.58 2.55
N TRP A 164 -15.85 11.86 3.11
CA TRP A 164 -15.45 11.28 4.40
C TRP A 164 -16.30 11.79 5.55
N ARG A 165 -16.65 13.08 5.57
CA ARG A 165 -17.48 13.66 6.64
C ARG A 165 -18.88 13.09 6.68
N THR A 166 -19.45 12.76 5.52
CA THR A 166 -20.79 12.18 5.42
C THR A 166 -20.77 10.64 5.34
N HIS A 167 -19.60 10.01 5.53
CA HIS A 167 -19.49 8.57 5.40
C HIS A 167 -20.24 7.86 6.55
N GLU A 168 -21.25 7.05 6.20
CA GLU A 168 -22.21 6.41 7.12
C GLU A 168 -21.57 5.73 8.34
N LYS A 169 -20.44 5.05 8.14
CA LYS A 169 -19.75 4.28 9.21
C LYS A 169 -18.60 5.01 9.88
N LEU A 170 -18.05 6.04 9.25
CA LEU A 170 -16.79 6.68 9.68
C LEU A 170 -17.06 8.05 10.30
N GLY A 171 -17.93 8.84 9.65
CA GLY A 171 -18.31 10.16 10.10
C GLY A 171 -17.18 11.21 10.03
N PRO A 172 -17.47 12.42 10.51
CA PRO A 172 -16.59 13.59 10.41
C PRO A 172 -15.32 13.52 11.25
N ASP A 173 -15.32 12.70 12.30
CA ASP A 173 -14.19 12.55 13.23
C ASP A 173 -13.31 11.35 12.90
N SER A 174 -13.53 10.72 11.75
CA SER A 174 -12.70 9.62 11.28
C SER A 174 -11.25 10.07 11.02
N PRO A 175 -10.25 9.20 11.23
CA PRO A 175 -8.86 9.50 10.91
C PRO A 175 -8.67 10.03 9.48
N GLN A 176 -9.46 9.52 8.53
CA GLN A 176 -9.47 9.95 7.13
C GLN A 176 -9.97 11.39 6.98
N ALA A 177 -11.10 11.73 7.60
CA ALA A 177 -11.65 13.08 7.56
C ALA A 177 -10.74 14.10 8.28
N LEU A 178 -10.15 13.70 9.42
CA LEU A 178 -9.19 14.53 10.16
C LEU A 178 -7.90 14.75 9.38
N SER A 179 -7.36 13.71 8.73
CA SER A 179 -6.17 13.81 7.88
C SER A 179 -6.38 14.82 6.75
N MET A 180 -7.49 14.72 6.02
CA MET A 180 -7.83 15.66 4.94
C MET A 180 -8.13 17.08 5.45
N THR A 181 -8.66 17.22 6.68
CA THR A 181 -8.88 18.55 7.28
C THR A 181 -7.55 19.24 7.60
N ARG A 182 -6.52 18.51 8.03
CA ARG A 182 -5.19 19.09 8.32
C ARG A 182 -4.53 19.69 7.08
N VAL A 183 -4.71 19.04 5.93
CA VAL A 183 -4.19 19.53 4.63
C VAL A 183 -4.73 20.93 4.30
N LYS A 184 -5.94 21.28 4.72
CA LYS A 184 -6.56 22.59 4.49
C LYS A 184 -6.07 23.73 5.38
N ILE A 185 -5.26 23.43 6.40
CA ILE A 185 -4.76 24.43 7.36
C ILE A 185 -3.34 24.90 7.00
N CYS A 186 -2.70 24.24 6.03
CA CYS A 186 -1.41 24.62 5.46
C CYS A 186 -1.57 25.71 4.40
#